data_AF-A0A0D0KQB6-F1
#
_entry.id   AF-A0A0D0KQB6-F1
#
_cell.length_a   1.000
_cell.length_b   1.000
_cell.length_c   1.000
_cell.angle_alpha   90.00
_cell.angle_beta   90.00
_cell.angle_gamma   90.00
#
_symmetry.space_group_name_H-M   'P 1'
#
loop_
_entity.id
_entity.type
_entity.pdbx_description
1 polymer ?
#
loop_
_entity_poly.entity_id
_entity_poly.type
_entity_poly.pdbx_seq_one_letter_code
_entity_poly.pdbx_strand_id
1 'polypeptide(L)'
;MEVAELAPHREVVASWDPGSVRIDAAWIGDGASVLESRATAIDRSRVDLREAWQGAAGDAAVGRLGRDCAAAQRRTTQLRALERAISDGASAIAVAREALLDAVVVAEADGCLVAPDWSVVSTADNGAAHAADIAAHVQALIDADESAARSIDDASAALLDGEPRHFVPLAIGLAWAVEAAVHAMIAAGVLSVGAMAFALVDRFGMDAWDAIHDALPDSFFQDAGPVDAAGVEKVLADETEQGRQRAVRQVDSGDDVRTLFDDLAQEGQAASTGGNEKILERYVLPDGTMIQLRVGSKSGGPVIDIQRPGGGDVIKVHVR
;
A
#
# COMPACT_ATOMS: atom_id res chain seq x y z
N MET A 1 9.28 -1.65 -31.16
CA MET A 1 8.39 -1.92 -30.02
C MET A 1 9.23 -1.55 -28.80
N GLU A 2 9.09 -0.30 -28.37
CA GLU A 2 9.92 0.32 -27.34
C GLU A 2 9.63 -0.32 -25.98
N VAL A 3 10.68 -0.87 -25.35
CA VAL A 3 10.69 -1.32 -23.95
C VAL A 3 11.15 -0.14 -23.05
N ALA A 4 10.94 1.10 -23.51
CA ALA A 4 11.49 2.30 -22.89
C ALA A 4 10.62 2.85 -21.75
N GLU A 5 9.47 2.25 -21.46
CA GLU A 5 8.64 2.63 -20.32
C GLU A 5 8.90 1.67 -19.15
N LEU A 6 9.36 2.24 -18.03
CA LEU A 6 9.39 1.70 -16.66
C LEU A 6 10.74 1.19 -16.08
N ALA A 7 11.90 1.55 -16.64
CA ALA A 7 13.14 1.40 -15.88
C ALA A 7 13.24 2.53 -14.82
N PRO A 8 13.41 2.22 -13.51
CA PRO A 8 13.54 3.24 -12.48
C PRO A 8 14.81 4.07 -12.70
N HIS A 9 14.75 5.38 -12.45
CA HIS A 9 15.89 6.25 -12.63
C HIS A 9 17.06 5.89 -11.71
N ARG A 10 18.29 6.14 -12.18
CA ARG A 10 19.53 5.86 -11.44
C ARG A 10 19.54 6.41 -10.02
N GLU A 11 19.11 7.65 -9.83
CA GLU A 11 19.08 8.30 -8.51
C GLU A 11 18.11 7.61 -7.55
N VAL A 12 16.97 7.16 -8.07
CA VAL A 12 15.96 6.40 -7.32
C VAL A 12 16.56 5.06 -6.88
N VAL A 13 17.12 4.28 -7.82
CA VAL A 13 17.76 2.99 -7.50
C VAL A 13 18.91 3.17 -6.52
N ALA A 14 19.72 4.22 -6.65
CA ALA A 14 20.80 4.51 -5.71
C ALA A 14 20.29 4.86 -4.30
N SER A 15 19.08 5.38 -4.16
CA SER A 15 18.48 5.70 -2.86
C SER A 15 17.84 4.50 -2.15
N TRP A 16 17.59 3.39 -2.87
CA TRP A 16 16.97 2.20 -2.29
C TRP A 16 17.79 1.60 -1.15
N ASP A 17 17.11 1.27 -0.05
CA ASP A 17 17.65 0.52 1.09
C ASP A 17 16.86 -0.78 1.31
N PRO A 18 17.10 -1.84 0.52
CA PRO A 18 16.48 -3.15 0.75
C PRO A 18 16.87 -3.76 2.11
N GLY A 19 17.90 -3.23 2.78
CA GLY A 19 18.30 -3.64 4.13
C GLY A 19 17.23 -3.33 5.17
N SER A 20 16.57 -2.18 5.06
CA SER A 20 15.43 -1.81 5.93
C SER A 20 14.29 -2.83 5.86
N VAL A 21 13.90 -3.23 4.65
CA VAL A 21 12.85 -4.24 4.40
C VAL A 21 13.16 -5.58 5.07
N ARG A 22 14.44 -5.95 5.22
CA ARG A 22 14.84 -7.17 5.95
C ARG A 22 14.67 -7.06 7.46
N ILE A 23 14.84 -5.86 8.03
CA ILE A 23 14.57 -5.61 9.45
C ILE A 23 13.07 -5.81 9.68
N ASP A 24 12.23 -5.29 8.79
CA ASP A 24 10.78 -5.45 8.84
C ASP A 24 10.37 -6.91 8.67
N ALA A 25 11.06 -7.66 7.79
CA ALA A 25 10.86 -9.09 7.65
C ALA A 25 11.12 -9.87 8.96
N ALA A 26 12.10 -9.46 9.78
CA ALA A 26 12.38 -10.13 11.04
C ALA A 26 11.23 -10.00 12.06
N TRP A 27 10.51 -8.88 12.05
CA TRP A 27 9.32 -8.70 12.90
C TRP A 27 8.20 -9.68 12.57
N ILE A 28 8.08 -10.09 11.31
CA ILE A 28 7.18 -11.16 10.85
C ILE A 28 7.53 -12.48 11.54
N GLY A 29 8.83 -12.80 11.55
CA GLY A 29 9.37 -14.00 12.18
C GLY A 29 9.15 -14.03 13.69
N ASP A 30 9.26 -12.87 14.35
CA ASP A 30 8.95 -12.72 15.77
C ASP A 30 7.45 -12.94 16.05
N GLY A 31 6.57 -12.35 15.23
CA GLY A 31 5.12 -12.58 15.31
C GLY A 31 4.74 -14.06 15.14
N ALA A 32 5.34 -14.75 14.17
CA ALA A 32 5.19 -16.18 13.98
C ALA A 32 5.65 -16.97 15.22
N SER A 33 6.77 -16.58 15.84
CA SER A 33 7.30 -17.23 17.05
C SER A 33 6.34 -17.08 18.26
N VAL A 34 5.69 -15.93 18.39
CA VAL A 34 4.69 -15.70 19.45
C VAL A 34 3.45 -16.58 19.23
N LEU A 35 2.96 -16.70 18.00
CA LEU A 35 1.83 -17.57 17.66
C LEU A 35 2.15 -19.04 17.91
N GLU A 36 3.35 -19.48 17.53
CA GLU A 36 3.84 -20.83 17.80
C GLU A 36 3.85 -21.13 19.30
N SER A 37 4.44 -20.24 20.09
CA SER A 37 4.50 -20.36 21.56
C SER A 37 3.10 -20.50 22.18
N ARG A 38 2.13 -19.73 21.68
CA ARG A 38 0.72 -19.80 22.11
C ARG A 38 0.05 -21.11 21.67
N ALA A 39 0.29 -21.57 20.44
CA ALA A 39 -0.24 -22.85 19.96
C ALA A 39 0.29 -24.02 20.81
N THR A 40 1.58 -24.02 21.15
CA THR A 40 2.17 -25.02 22.06
C THR A 40 1.58 -24.96 23.47
N ALA A 41 1.22 -23.77 23.97
CA ALA A 41 0.53 -23.65 25.25
C ALA A 41 -0.89 -24.22 25.21
N ILE A 42 -1.65 -23.90 24.14
CA ILE A 42 -3.01 -24.44 23.92
C ILE A 42 -2.97 -25.96 23.77
N ASP A 43 -2.00 -26.52 23.05
CA ASP A 43 -1.88 -27.96 22.86
C ASP A 43 -1.62 -28.69 24.19
N ARG A 44 -0.78 -28.13 25.05
CA ARG A 44 -0.58 -28.64 26.43
C ARG A 44 -1.88 -28.59 27.23
N SER A 45 -2.56 -27.45 27.25
CA SER A 45 -3.85 -27.33 27.96
C SER A 45 -4.92 -28.26 27.41
N ARG A 46 -4.89 -28.60 26.11
CA ARG A 46 -5.78 -29.59 25.50
C ARG A 46 -5.55 -30.99 26.04
N VAL A 47 -4.29 -31.38 26.26
CA VAL A 47 -3.95 -32.68 26.86
C VAL A 47 -4.46 -32.73 28.31
N ASP A 48 -4.19 -31.70 29.10
CA ASP A 48 -4.65 -31.60 30.49
C ASP A 48 -6.20 -31.65 30.58
N LEU A 49 -6.89 -30.94 29.68
CA LEU A 49 -8.35 -30.91 29.62
C LEU A 49 -8.94 -32.29 29.33
N ARG A 50 -8.30 -33.07 28.46
CA ARG A 50 -8.75 -34.43 28.11
C ARG A 50 -8.68 -35.37 29.31
N GLU A 51 -7.68 -35.22 30.17
CA GLU A 51 -7.54 -36.02 31.38
C GLU A 51 -8.55 -35.61 32.46
N ALA A 52 -8.78 -34.29 32.61
CA ALA A 52 -9.65 -33.73 33.64
C ALA A 52 -11.15 -33.80 33.30
N TRP A 53 -11.52 -33.77 32.02
CA TRP A 53 -12.92 -33.71 31.58
C TRP A 53 -13.26 -34.81 30.56
N GLN A 54 -13.82 -35.90 31.09
CA GLN A 54 -14.25 -37.04 30.28
C GLN A 54 -15.71 -36.93 29.83
N GLY A 55 -16.04 -37.60 28.72
CA GLY A 55 -17.38 -37.64 28.13
C GLY A 55 -17.55 -36.68 26.95
N ALA A 56 -18.72 -36.75 26.30
CA ALA A 56 -18.95 -36.11 25.00
C ALA A 56 -18.69 -34.59 24.97
N ALA A 57 -18.96 -33.88 26.06
CA ALA A 57 -18.69 -32.44 26.17
C ALA A 57 -17.18 -32.14 26.23
N GLY A 58 -16.42 -32.94 26.99
CA GLY A 58 -14.96 -32.84 27.04
C GLY A 58 -14.32 -33.18 25.69
N ASP A 59 -14.80 -34.23 25.02
CA ASP A 59 -14.34 -34.60 23.67
C ASP A 59 -14.61 -33.48 22.64
N ALA A 60 -15.78 -32.81 22.72
CA ALA A 60 -16.10 -31.68 21.86
C ALA A 60 -15.18 -30.48 22.11
N ALA A 61 -14.88 -30.16 23.37
CA ALA A 61 -13.98 -29.08 23.75
C ALA A 61 -12.53 -29.36 23.29
N VAL A 62 -12.03 -30.58 23.53
CA VAL A 62 -10.72 -31.05 23.05
C VAL A 62 -10.65 -31.00 21.52
N GLY A 63 -11.71 -31.43 20.83
CA GLY A 63 -11.81 -31.38 19.38
C GLY A 63 -11.80 -29.95 18.84
N ARG A 64 -12.43 -28.99 19.54
CA ARG A 64 -12.37 -27.57 19.18
C ARG A 64 -10.97 -27.00 19.34
N LEU A 65 -10.35 -27.19 20.51
CA LEU A 65 -8.97 -26.74 20.77
C LEU A 65 -7.97 -27.35 19.79
N GLY A 66 -8.18 -28.61 19.37
CA GLY A 66 -7.38 -29.25 18.34
C GLY A 66 -7.49 -28.56 16.97
N ARG A 67 -8.70 -28.16 16.56
CA ARG A 67 -8.89 -27.38 15.32
C ARG A 67 -8.25 -26.00 15.40
N ASP A 68 -8.38 -25.33 16.55
CA ASP A 68 -7.80 -24.01 16.77
C ASP A 68 -6.27 -24.07 16.77
N CYS A 69 -5.66 -25.09 17.40
CA CYS A 69 -4.21 -25.35 17.36
C CYS A 69 -3.72 -25.61 15.93
N ALA A 70 -4.41 -26.49 15.18
CA ALA A 70 -4.05 -26.77 13.79
C ALA A 70 -4.17 -25.53 12.89
N ALA A 71 -5.15 -24.65 13.15
CA ALA A 71 -5.28 -23.38 12.44
C ALA A 71 -4.13 -22.41 12.78
N ALA A 72 -3.74 -22.32 14.06
CA ALA A 72 -2.60 -21.50 14.49
C ALA A 72 -1.28 -21.99 13.88
N GLN A 73 -1.06 -23.30 13.80
CA GLN A 73 0.12 -23.89 13.15
C GLN A 73 0.17 -23.56 11.66
N ARG A 74 -0.96 -23.71 10.93
CA ARG A 74 -1.03 -23.32 9.51
C ARG A 74 -0.68 -21.85 9.29
N ARG A 75 -1.25 -20.94 10.10
CA ARG A 75 -0.93 -19.51 10.02
C ARG A 75 0.53 -19.21 10.32
N THR A 76 1.11 -19.89 11.31
CA THR A 76 2.54 -19.75 11.63
C THR A 76 3.40 -20.13 10.42
N THR A 77 3.11 -21.25 9.76
CA THR A 77 3.81 -21.67 8.55
C THR A 77 3.65 -20.65 7.41
N GLN A 78 2.46 -20.09 7.23
CA GLN A 78 2.20 -19.07 6.21
C GLN A 78 2.97 -17.77 6.50
N LEU A 79 3.01 -17.30 7.75
CA LEU A 79 3.80 -16.14 8.15
C LEU A 79 5.30 -16.35 7.93
N ARG A 80 5.82 -17.54 8.23
CA ARG A 80 7.22 -17.90 7.95
C ARG A 80 7.52 -17.96 6.46
N ALA A 81 6.56 -18.37 5.64
CA ALA A 81 6.70 -18.35 4.19
C ALA A 81 6.78 -16.91 3.67
N LEU A 82 5.94 -16.01 4.20
CA LEU A 82 5.94 -14.59 3.85
C LEU A 82 7.22 -13.87 4.33
N GLU A 83 7.66 -14.12 5.57
CA GLU A 83 8.96 -13.67 6.08
C GLU A 83 10.09 -14.04 5.12
N ARG A 84 10.13 -15.32 4.71
CA ARG A 84 11.15 -15.81 3.80
C ARG A 84 11.05 -15.15 2.43
N ALA A 85 9.86 -15.03 1.86
CA ALA A 85 9.64 -14.38 0.57
C ALA A 85 10.16 -12.93 0.57
N ILE A 86 9.85 -12.16 1.62
CA ILE A 86 10.30 -10.77 1.76
C ILE A 86 11.82 -10.70 1.95
N SER A 87 12.39 -11.52 2.85
CA SER A 87 13.83 -11.51 3.11
C SER A 87 14.65 -11.95 1.89
N ASP A 88 14.20 -12.99 1.18
CA ASP A 88 14.87 -13.51 -0.01
C ASP A 88 14.77 -12.50 -1.16
N GLY A 89 13.58 -11.91 -1.36
CA GLY A 89 13.35 -10.85 -2.36
C GLY A 89 14.20 -9.61 -2.12
N ALA A 90 14.20 -9.08 -0.89
CA ALA A 90 15.03 -7.93 -0.53
C ALA A 90 16.52 -8.21 -0.72
N SER A 91 16.98 -9.43 -0.42
CA SER A 91 18.37 -9.84 -0.65
C SER A 91 18.71 -9.92 -2.14
N ALA A 92 17.81 -10.45 -2.98
CA ALA A 92 18.00 -10.52 -4.42
C ALA A 92 18.08 -9.12 -5.06
N ILE A 93 17.17 -8.21 -4.67
CA ILE A 93 17.17 -6.82 -5.12
C ILE A 93 18.46 -6.10 -4.69
N ALA A 94 18.92 -6.30 -3.45
CA ALA A 94 20.15 -5.71 -2.96
C ALA A 94 21.38 -6.13 -3.80
N VAL A 95 21.50 -7.43 -4.09
CA VAL A 95 22.59 -7.97 -4.92
C VAL A 95 22.52 -7.44 -6.36
N ALA A 96 21.34 -7.42 -6.97
CA ALA A 96 21.17 -6.92 -8.33
C ALA A 96 21.48 -5.41 -8.43
N ARG A 97 21.04 -4.64 -7.43
CA ARG A 97 21.33 -3.21 -7.30
C ARG A 97 22.82 -2.94 -7.15
N GLU A 98 23.51 -3.64 -6.25
CA GLU A 98 24.95 -3.48 -6.04
C GLU A 98 25.74 -3.78 -7.32
N ALA A 99 25.41 -4.89 -8.01
CA ALA A 99 26.03 -5.24 -9.28
C ALA A 99 25.81 -4.18 -10.37
N LEU A 100 24.60 -3.60 -10.47
CA LEU A 100 24.30 -2.51 -11.40
C LEU A 100 25.12 -1.25 -11.09
N LEU A 101 25.19 -0.85 -9.82
CA LEU A 101 25.96 0.33 -9.42
C LEU A 101 27.46 0.13 -9.63
N ASP A 102 27.99 -1.07 -9.36
CA ASP A 102 29.38 -1.42 -9.64
C ASP A 102 29.69 -1.35 -11.14
N ALA A 103 28.80 -1.87 -12.00
CA ALA A 103 28.97 -1.78 -13.46
C ALA A 103 29.01 -0.33 -13.94
N VAL A 104 28.21 0.56 -13.34
CA VAL A 104 28.26 2.01 -13.61
C VAL A 104 29.60 2.61 -13.19
N VAL A 105 30.11 2.27 -12.00
CA VAL A 105 31.42 2.75 -11.52
C VAL A 105 32.54 2.31 -12.46
N VAL A 106 32.51 1.06 -12.96
CA VAL A 106 33.48 0.57 -13.94
C VAL A 106 33.39 1.34 -15.26
N ALA A 107 32.18 1.55 -15.78
CA ALA A 107 31.98 2.31 -17.02
C ALA A 107 32.47 3.77 -16.90
N GLU A 108 32.20 4.42 -15.76
CA GLU A 108 32.65 5.79 -15.49
C GLU A 108 34.18 5.87 -15.33
N ALA A 109 34.81 4.88 -14.69
CA ALA A 109 36.27 4.78 -14.60
C ALA A 109 36.94 4.63 -15.96
N ASP A 110 36.27 3.96 -16.90
CA ASP A 110 36.70 3.77 -18.29
C ASP A 110 36.35 4.96 -19.21
N GLY A 111 35.85 6.07 -18.64
CA GLY A 111 35.60 7.33 -19.34
C GLY A 111 34.23 7.42 -20.02
N CYS A 112 33.30 6.51 -19.71
CA CYS A 112 31.91 6.61 -20.16
C CYS A 112 31.11 7.55 -19.24
N LEU A 113 30.06 8.15 -19.77
CA LEU A 113 29.04 8.87 -19.01
C LEU A 113 27.76 8.05 -18.99
N VAL A 114 27.26 7.73 -17.80
CA VAL A 114 25.99 7.00 -17.63
C VAL A 114 24.91 7.97 -17.17
N ALA A 115 23.92 8.20 -18.01
CA ALA A 115 22.81 9.12 -17.76
C ALA A 115 21.77 8.51 -16.78
N PRO A 116 20.82 9.33 -16.25
CA PRO A 116 19.81 8.85 -15.31
C PRO A 116 18.84 7.79 -15.83
N ASP A 117 18.73 7.64 -17.15
CA ASP A 117 17.94 6.63 -17.86
C ASP A 117 18.76 5.37 -18.22
N TRP A 118 19.96 5.24 -17.64
CA TRP A 118 20.92 4.15 -17.88
C TRP A 118 21.57 4.15 -19.27
N SER A 119 21.32 5.19 -20.08
CA SER A 119 22.00 5.32 -21.37
C SER A 119 23.48 5.63 -21.15
N VAL A 120 24.33 5.00 -21.97
CA VAL A 120 25.79 5.16 -21.89
C VAL A 120 26.27 5.96 -23.09
N VAL A 121 26.94 7.07 -22.82
CA VAL A 121 27.61 7.92 -23.80
C VAL A 121 29.11 7.78 -23.62
N SER A 122 29.83 7.40 -24.67
CA SER A 122 31.29 7.29 -24.64
C SER A 122 31.92 7.87 -25.90
N THR A 123 33.10 8.47 -25.74
CA THR A 123 33.96 8.88 -26.86
C THR A 123 34.94 7.78 -27.27
N ALA A 124 34.97 6.65 -26.58
CA ALA A 124 35.86 5.52 -26.80
C ALA A 124 35.10 4.30 -27.34
N ASP A 125 35.83 3.38 -27.99
CA ASP A 125 35.27 2.20 -28.66
C ASP A 125 34.64 1.17 -27.69
N ASN A 126 34.86 1.31 -26.38
CA ASN A 126 34.31 0.42 -25.33
C ASN A 126 32.87 0.79 -24.90
N GLY A 127 32.33 1.93 -25.33
CA GLY A 127 31.01 2.40 -24.88
C GLY A 127 29.87 1.41 -25.14
N ALA A 128 29.89 0.72 -26.28
CA ALA A 128 28.87 -0.27 -26.62
C ALA A 128 28.90 -1.51 -25.71
N ALA A 129 30.09 -1.90 -25.21
CA ALA A 129 30.21 -3.02 -24.29
C ALA A 129 29.63 -2.65 -22.91
N HIS A 130 29.98 -1.47 -22.38
CA HIS A 130 29.41 -0.99 -21.11
C HIS A 130 27.89 -0.76 -21.20
N ALA A 131 27.40 -0.26 -22.34
CA ALA A 131 25.95 -0.12 -22.57
C ALA A 131 25.23 -1.46 -22.48
N ALA A 132 25.78 -2.52 -23.09
CA ALA A 132 25.20 -3.86 -23.03
C ALA A 132 25.26 -4.46 -21.62
N ASP A 133 26.37 -4.24 -20.90
CA ASP A 133 26.57 -4.72 -19.53
C ASP A 133 25.60 -4.07 -18.55
N ILE A 134 25.50 -2.74 -18.57
CA ILE A 134 24.54 -1.97 -17.76
C ILE A 134 23.10 -2.39 -18.08
N ALA A 135 22.74 -2.54 -19.36
CA ALA A 135 21.40 -3.00 -19.74
C ALA A 135 21.07 -4.40 -19.19
N ALA A 136 22.04 -5.32 -19.18
CA ALA A 136 21.85 -6.64 -18.59
C ALA A 136 21.63 -6.57 -17.07
N HIS A 137 22.36 -5.70 -16.37
CA HIS A 137 22.18 -5.49 -14.93
C HIS A 137 20.85 -4.78 -14.58
N VAL A 138 20.39 -3.84 -15.40
CA VAL A 138 19.04 -3.24 -15.25
C VAL A 138 17.97 -4.32 -15.40
N GLN A 139 18.07 -5.19 -16.41
CA GLN A 139 17.11 -6.28 -16.57
C GLN A 139 17.13 -7.25 -15.39
N ALA A 140 18.32 -7.61 -14.89
CA ALA A 140 18.45 -8.47 -13.72
C ALA A 140 17.80 -7.87 -12.45
N LEU A 141 17.87 -6.53 -12.29
CA LEU A 141 17.18 -5.84 -11.20
C LEU A 141 15.66 -5.91 -11.36
N ILE A 142 15.13 -5.68 -12.56
CA ILE A 142 13.70 -5.78 -12.86
C ILE A 142 13.20 -7.22 -12.60
N ASP A 143 13.94 -8.23 -13.08
CA ASP A 143 13.58 -9.63 -12.89
C ASP A 143 13.56 -10.01 -11.40
N ALA A 144 14.51 -9.49 -10.61
CA ALA A 144 14.58 -9.70 -9.17
C ALA A 144 13.39 -9.06 -8.44
N ASP A 145 13.03 -7.83 -8.81
CA ASP A 145 11.89 -7.11 -8.27
C ASP A 145 10.57 -7.83 -8.57
N GLU A 146 10.31 -8.17 -9.84
CA GLU A 146 9.11 -8.90 -10.22
C GLU A 146 9.00 -10.26 -9.53
N SER A 147 10.13 -10.97 -9.40
CA SER A 147 10.17 -12.26 -8.71
C SER A 147 9.86 -12.10 -7.21
N ALA A 148 10.38 -11.05 -6.58
CA ALA A 148 10.09 -10.74 -5.18
C ALA A 148 8.59 -10.42 -5.01
N ALA A 149 8.04 -9.53 -5.84
CA ALA A 149 6.63 -9.16 -5.82
C ALA A 149 5.71 -10.37 -5.96
N ARG A 150 5.98 -11.24 -6.96
CA ARG A 150 5.23 -12.49 -7.15
C ARG A 150 5.31 -13.42 -5.95
N SER A 151 6.50 -13.61 -5.37
CA SER A 151 6.68 -14.49 -4.21
C SER A 151 5.96 -13.94 -2.97
N ILE A 152 5.92 -12.62 -2.79
CA ILE A 152 5.22 -11.96 -1.70
C ILE A 152 3.71 -12.09 -1.88
N ASP A 153 3.20 -11.91 -3.10
CA ASP A 153 1.77 -12.06 -3.39
C ASP A 153 1.30 -13.50 -3.17
N ASP A 154 2.04 -14.50 -3.67
CA ASP A 154 1.74 -15.92 -3.45
C ASP A 154 1.70 -16.27 -1.95
N ALA A 155 2.69 -15.80 -1.18
CA ALA A 155 2.75 -16.03 0.26
C ALA A 155 1.61 -15.31 1.02
N SER A 156 1.24 -14.11 0.57
CA SER A 156 0.14 -13.32 1.14
C SER A 156 -1.23 -13.93 0.81
N ALA A 157 -1.42 -14.43 -0.41
CA ALA A 157 -2.62 -15.15 -0.81
C ALA A 157 -2.80 -16.41 0.03
N ALA A 158 -1.72 -17.18 0.24
CA ALA A 158 -1.76 -18.34 1.12
C ALA A 158 -2.16 -17.99 2.56
N LEU A 159 -1.75 -16.83 3.09
CA LEU A 159 -2.15 -16.36 4.43
C LEU A 159 -3.65 -16.06 4.53
N LEU A 160 -4.27 -15.61 3.43
CA LEU A 160 -5.66 -15.15 3.39
C LEU A 160 -6.67 -16.25 3.02
N ASP A 161 -6.23 -17.35 2.38
CA ASP A 161 -7.08 -18.43 1.86
C ASP A 161 -7.73 -19.35 2.94
N GLY A 162 -7.89 -18.88 4.19
CA GLY A 162 -8.47 -19.64 5.31
C GLY A 162 -9.69 -18.97 5.98
N GLU A 163 -10.91 -19.40 5.66
CA GLU A 163 -12.17 -19.04 6.35
C GLU A 163 -12.25 -19.51 7.84
N PRO A 164 -13.12 -18.93 8.71
CA PRO A 164 -13.55 -17.54 8.83
C PRO A 164 -13.24 -16.94 10.23
N ARG A 165 -12.80 -15.67 10.24
CA ARG A 165 -13.16 -14.52 11.13
C ARG A 165 -13.68 -14.74 12.57
N HIS A 166 -13.22 -15.74 13.32
CA HIS A 166 -13.74 -16.00 14.70
C HIS A 166 -12.68 -16.04 15.79
N PHE A 167 -11.52 -15.41 15.59
CA PHE A 167 -10.55 -15.23 16.68
C PHE A 167 -9.99 -13.81 16.68
N VAL A 168 -10.10 -13.16 17.84
CA VAL A 168 -9.68 -11.78 18.15
C VAL A 168 -8.18 -11.70 18.49
N PRO A 169 -7.28 -12.11 17.56
CA PRO A 169 -6.02 -11.39 17.42
C PRO A 169 -5.69 -11.09 15.95
N LEU A 170 -6.72 -10.91 15.11
CA LEU A 170 -6.57 -10.54 13.69
C LEU A 170 -6.17 -9.08 13.46
N ALA A 171 -6.45 -8.16 14.39
CA ALA A 171 -6.05 -6.74 14.26
C ALA A 171 -4.52 -6.58 14.20
N ILE A 172 -3.77 -7.41 14.94
CA ILE A 172 -2.30 -7.40 14.90
C ILE A 172 -1.80 -7.96 13.56
N GLY A 173 -2.39 -9.03 13.04
CA GLY A 173 -1.97 -9.62 11.76
C GLY A 173 -2.36 -8.79 10.54
N LEU A 174 -3.48 -8.06 10.59
CA LEU A 174 -3.94 -7.20 9.50
C LEU A 174 -3.11 -5.93 9.41
N ALA A 175 -2.93 -5.20 10.52
CA ALA A 175 -2.06 -4.03 10.55
C ALA A 175 -0.63 -4.38 10.11
N TRP A 176 -0.15 -5.55 10.53
CA TRP A 176 1.14 -6.07 10.13
C TRP A 176 1.24 -6.44 8.62
N ALA A 177 0.23 -7.11 8.06
CA ALA A 177 0.23 -7.46 6.64
C ALA A 177 0.11 -6.21 5.74
N VAL A 178 -0.65 -5.22 6.20
CA VAL A 178 -0.79 -3.91 5.57
C VAL A 178 0.54 -3.15 5.59
N GLU A 179 1.22 -3.10 6.74
CA GLU A 179 2.55 -2.49 6.88
C GLU A 179 3.58 -3.14 5.96
N ALA A 180 3.65 -4.49 5.93
CA ALA A 180 4.55 -5.20 5.03
C ALA A 180 4.26 -4.90 3.55
N ALA A 181 2.98 -4.80 3.17
CA ALA A 181 2.57 -4.46 1.82
C ALA A 181 2.92 -3.00 1.45
N VAL A 182 2.75 -2.04 2.37
CA VAL A 182 3.21 -0.65 2.19
C VAL A 182 4.69 -0.61 1.89
N HIS A 183 5.52 -1.27 2.70
CA HIS A 183 6.97 -1.28 2.52
C HIS A 183 7.37 -1.93 1.18
N ALA A 184 6.71 -3.02 0.77
CA ALA A 184 6.94 -3.64 -0.53
C ALA A 184 6.58 -2.71 -1.70
N MET A 185 5.47 -1.95 -1.60
CA MET A 185 5.07 -0.99 -2.63
C MET A 185 6.03 0.21 -2.72
N ILE A 186 6.54 0.69 -1.58
CA ILE A 186 7.57 1.73 -1.54
C ILE A 186 8.87 1.21 -2.18
N ALA A 187 9.28 -0.01 -1.84
CA ALA A 187 10.46 -0.66 -2.43
C ALA A 187 10.32 -0.84 -3.95
N ALA A 188 9.11 -1.15 -4.44
CA ALA A 188 8.78 -1.23 -5.86
C ALA A 188 8.64 0.14 -6.56
N GLY A 189 8.86 1.24 -5.84
CA GLY A 189 8.84 2.59 -6.39
C GLY A 189 7.45 3.18 -6.65
N VAL A 190 6.41 2.70 -5.96
CA VAL A 190 5.09 3.35 -6.01
C VAL A 190 5.15 4.67 -5.23
N LEU A 191 5.01 5.80 -5.94
CA LEU A 191 5.18 7.13 -5.37
C LEU A 191 3.86 7.83 -4.97
N SER A 192 2.72 7.42 -5.51
CA SER A 192 1.41 8.02 -5.15
C SER A 192 0.81 7.30 -3.96
N VAL A 193 0.48 8.08 -2.92
CA VAL A 193 -0.19 7.58 -1.72
C VAL A 193 -1.57 7.05 -2.04
N GLY A 194 -2.34 7.76 -2.87
CA GLY A 194 -3.64 7.29 -3.33
C GLY A 194 -3.55 5.93 -4.02
N ALA A 195 -2.57 5.75 -4.92
CA ALA A 195 -2.37 4.47 -5.61
C ALA A 195 -2.02 3.33 -4.63
N MET A 196 -1.14 3.57 -3.66
CA MET A 196 -0.83 2.59 -2.60
C MET A 196 -2.06 2.27 -1.76
N ALA A 197 -2.73 3.31 -1.28
CA ALA A 197 -3.91 3.20 -0.45
C ALA A 197 -5.04 2.42 -1.15
N PHE A 198 -5.28 2.67 -2.44
CA PHE A 198 -6.26 1.91 -3.21
C PHE A 198 -5.88 0.44 -3.39
N ALA A 199 -4.62 0.14 -3.71
CA ALA A 199 -4.17 -1.24 -3.83
C ALA A 199 -4.34 -2.00 -2.51
N LEU A 200 -4.02 -1.35 -1.39
CA LEU A 200 -4.18 -1.92 -0.05
C LEU A 200 -5.65 -2.07 0.34
N VAL A 201 -6.50 -1.09 0.03
CA VAL A 201 -7.96 -1.18 0.28
C VAL A 201 -8.61 -2.25 -0.59
N ASP A 202 -8.23 -2.41 -1.86
CA ASP A 202 -8.71 -3.50 -2.71
C ASP A 202 -8.28 -4.87 -2.16
N ARG A 203 -7.05 -4.95 -1.63
CA ARG A 203 -6.48 -6.18 -1.07
C ARG A 203 -7.05 -6.59 0.29
N PHE A 204 -7.17 -5.64 1.21
CA PHE A 204 -7.50 -5.87 2.62
C PHE A 204 -8.93 -5.46 2.99
N GLY A 205 -9.60 -4.72 2.11
CA GLY A 205 -10.93 -4.17 2.32
C GLY A 205 -10.92 -2.81 3.01
N MET A 206 -11.98 -2.01 2.78
CA MET A 206 -12.14 -0.68 3.37
C MET A 206 -12.25 -0.71 4.91
N ASP A 207 -12.72 -1.82 5.48
CA ASP A 207 -12.75 -2.03 6.94
C ASP A 207 -11.34 -2.04 7.57
N ALA A 208 -10.28 -2.15 6.75
CA ALA A 208 -8.88 -2.10 7.17
C ALA A 208 -8.28 -0.69 7.07
N TRP A 209 -9.06 0.33 6.68
CA TRP A 209 -8.56 1.68 6.39
C TRP A 209 -7.70 2.26 7.51
N ASP A 210 -8.15 2.20 8.76
CA ASP A 210 -7.38 2.75 9.90
C ASP A 210 -5.98 2.12 9.98
N ALA A 211 -5.87 0.82 9.74
CA ALA A 211 -4.59 0.12 9.74
C ALA A 211 -3.73 0.45 8.51
N ILE A 212 -4.35 0.73 7.37
CA ILE A 212 -3.68 1.19 6.13
C ILE A 212 -3.13 2.59 6.31
N HIS A 213 -3.96 3.50 6.82
CA HIS A 213 -3.58 4.86 7.12
C HIS A 213 -2.42 4.89 8.14
N ASP A 214 -2.52 4.13 9.24
CA ASP A 214 -1.48 4.09 10.29
C ASP A 214 -0.14 3.49 9.80
N ALA A 215 -0.17 2.62 8.78
CA ALA A 215 1.02 1.99 8.22
C ALA A 215 1.74 2.84 7.17
N LEU A 216 1.05 3.82 6.59
CA LEU A 216 1.65 4.74 5.63
C LEU A 216 2.48 5.80 6.37
N PRO A 217 3.75 6.05 5.99
CA PRO A 217 4.56 7.04 6.70
C PRO A 217 3.97 8.45 6.56
N ASP A 218 3.93 9.22 7.64
CA ASP A 218 3.41 10.60 7.64
C ASP A 218 3.99 11.49 6.54
N SER A 219 5.26 11.26 6.16
CA SER A 219 5.95 12.01 5.11
C SER A 219 5.32 11.85 3.73
N PHE A 220 4.67 10.71 3.46
CA PHE A 220 3.97 10.49 2.19
C PHE A 220 2.74 11.41 2.06
N PHE A 221 2.10 11.76 3.17
CA PHE A 221 0.95 12.66 3.17
C PHE A 221 1.33 14.15 3.12
N GLN A 222 2.60 14.52 3.31
CA GLN A 222 3.01 15.92 3.39
C GLN A 222 2.91 16.65 2.04
N ASP A 223 3.14 15.92 0.94
CA ASP A 223 3.13 16.45 -0.43
C ASP A 223 1.95 15.90 -1.28
N ALA A 224 1.08 15.09 -0.68
CA ALA A 224 -0.06 14.48 -1.35
C ALA A 224 -1.37 15.23 -1.04
N GLY A 225 -2.34 15.13 -1.97
CA GLY A 225 -3.72 15.54 -1.70
C GLY A 225 -4.38 14.68 -0.60
N PRO A 226 -5.58 15.04 -0.14
CA PRO A 226 -6.26 14.28 0.91
C PRO A 226 -6.63 12.88 0.42
N VAL A 227 -6.35 11.87 1.25
CA VAL A 227 -6.69 10.45 0.97
C VAL A 227 -7.90 9.96 1.75
N ASP A 228 -8.47 10.79 2.62
CA ASP A 228 -9.63 10.45 3.45
C ASP A 228 -10.48 11.66 3.86
N ALA A 229 -11.58 11.40 4.56
CA ALA A 229 -12.50 12.41 5.07
C ALA A 229 -11.82 13.43 6.00
N ALA A 230 -10.83 13.01 6.81
CA ALA A 230 -10.16 13.87 7.76
C ALA A 230 -9.24 14.88 7.05
N GLY A 231 -8.49 14.41 6.05
CA GLY A 231 -7.71 15.25 5.14
C GLY A 231 -8.59 16.25 4.40
N VAL A 232 -9.72 15.79 3.84
CA VAL A 232 -10.69 16.69 3.18
C VAL A 232 -11.20 17.76 4.14
N GLU A 233 -11.54 17.42 5.38
CA GLU A 233 -11.98 18.40 6.37
C GLU A 233 -10.93 19.45 6.70
N LYS A 234 -9.66 19.05 6.77
CA LYS A 234 -8.54 19.96 7.00
C LYS A 234 -8.40 20.95 5.84
N VAL A 235 -8.36 20.47 4.59
CA VAL A 235 -8.30 21.33 3.40
C VAL A 235 -9.48 22.30 3.36
N LEU A 236 -10.71 21.81 3.62
CA LEU A 236 -11.88 22.67 3.68
C LEU A 236 -11.81 23.71 4.81
N ALA A 237 -11.23 23.38 5.96
CA ALA A 237 -11.09 24.33 7.06
C ALA A 237 -10.09 25.45 6.74
N ASP A 238 -9.03 25.12 5.99
CA ASP A 238 -7.95 26.04 5.64
C ASP A 238 -8.31 26.92 4.44
N GLU A 239 -9.06 26.39 3.47
CA GLU A 239 -9.30 27.04 2.17
C GLU A 239 -10.72 27.59 1.97
N THR A 240 -11.64 27.33 2.91
CA THR A 240 -13.04 27.79 2.76
C THR A 240 -13.58 28.46 4.02
N GLU A 241 -14.56 29.34 3.82
CA GLU A 241 -15.31 29.93 4.92
C GLU A 241 -16.54 29.08 5.28
N GLN A 242 -16.88 29.01 6.56
CA GLN A 242 -18.10 28.34 7.00
C GLN A 242 -19.33 29.20 6.64
N GLY A 243 -20.26 28.64 5.88
CA GLY A 243 -21.52 29.29 5.56
C GLY A 243 -22.53 29.26 6.71
N ARG A 244 -23.75 29.76 6.45
CA ARG A 244 -24.83 29.81 7.46
C ARG A 244 -25.24 28.45 8.03
N GLN A 245 -25.07 27.38 7.26
CA GLN A 245 -25.32 26.01 7.70
C GLN A 245 -23.99 25.30 7.91
N ARG A 246 -23.90 24.45 8.93
CA ARG A 246 -22.65 23.74 9.26
C ARG A 246 -22.12 22.87 8.11
N ALA A 247 -23.02 22.30 7.31
CA ALA A 247 -22.68 21.48 6.13
C ALA A 247 -22.37 22.30 4.86
N VAL A 248 -22.32 23.63 4.96
CA VAL A 248 -22.07 24.52 3.83
C VAL A 248 -20.74 25.24 4.03
N ARG A 249 -19.90 25.18 3.00
CA ARG A 249 -18.65 25.92 2.87
C ARG A 249 -18.72 26.87 1.68
N GLN A 250 -17.97 27.96 1.75
CA GLN A 250 -18.00 29.03 0.75
C GLN A 250 -16.59 29.43 0.32
N VAL A 251 -16.46 29.75 -0.97
CA VAL A 251 -15.25 30.31 -1.61
C VAL A 251 -15.62 31.58 -2.40
N ASP A 252 -14.62 32.36 -2.82
CA ASP A 252 -14.83 33.68 -3.40
C ASP A 252 -15.27 33.65 -4.88
N SER A 253 -14.86 32.63 -5.64
CA SER A 253 -15.16 32.53 -7.07
C SER A 253 -15.42 31.10 -7.55
N GLY A 254 -15.97 30.97 -8.76
CA GLY A 254 -16.17 29.67 -9.41
C GLY A 254 -14.87 28.97 -9.79
N ASP A 255 -13.81 29.75 -10.05
CA ASP A 255 -12.47 29.21 -10.33
C ASP A 255 -11.88 28.60 -9.04
N ASP A 256 -12.08 29.24 -7.88
CA ASP A 256 -11.66 28.69 -6.58
C ASP A 256 -12.39 27.38 -6.27
N VAL A 257 -13.65 27.22 -6.66
CA VAL A 257 -14.37 25.94 -6.54
C VAL A 257 -13.69 24.87 -7.39
N ARG A 258 -13.20 25.20 -8.58
CA ARG A 258 -12.52 24.22 -9.44
C ARG A 258 -11.16 23.84 -8.88
N THR A 259 -10.34 24.82 -8.49
CA THR A 259 -9.02 24.57 -7.88
C THR A 259 -9.16 23.69 -6.65
N LEU A 260 -10.05 24.05 -5.72
CA LEU A 260 -10.33 23.24 -4.55
C LEU A 260 -10.80 21.82 -4.92
N PHE A 261 -11.59 21.67 -5.97
CA PHE A 261 -12.00 20.33 -6.42
C PHE A 261 -10.81 19.50 -6.91
N ASP A 262 -9.91 20.10 -7.71
CA ASP A 262 -8.72 19.42 -8.22
C ASP A 262 -7.79 19.01 -7.07
N ASP A 263 -7.60 19.88 -6.09
CA ASP A 263 -6.78 19.61 -4.90
C ASP A 263 -7.40 18.49 -4.04
N LEU A 264 -8.71 18.52 -3.82
CA LEU A 264 -9.41 17.48 -3.06
C LEU A 264 -9.45 16.12 -3.79
N ALA A 265 -9.44 16.12 -5.12
CA ALA A 265 -9.57 14.90 -5.94
C ALA A 265 -8.23 14.29 -6.38
N GLN A 266 -7.11 14.95 -6.09
CA GLN A 266 -5.78 14.59 -6.59
C GLN A 266 -5.40 13.12 -6.37
N GLU A 267 -5.67 12.58 -5.17
CA GLU A 267 -5.39 11.18 -4.81
C GLU A 267 -6.59 10.24 -5.01
N GLY A 268 -7.68 10.74 -5.60
CA GLY A 268 -8.92 9.99 -5.78
C GLY A 268 -8.94 9.15 -7.06
N GLN A 269 -9.72 8.08 -7.04
CA GLN A 269 -10.03 7.30 -8.24
C GLN A 269 -11.31 7.84 -8.90
N ALA A 270 -11.26 8.03 -10.22
CA ALA A 270 -12.42 8.45 -11.00
C ALA A 270 -13.55 7.41 -10.88
N ALA A 271 -14.76 7.88 -10.57
CA ALA A 271 -15.95 7.07 -10.41
C ALA A 271 -17.04 7.47 -11.41
N SER A 272 -17.88 6.49 -11.78
CA SER A 272 -19.00 6.75 -12.70
C SER A 272 -19.93 7.82 -12.14
N THR A 273 -20.33 8.78 -12.97
CA THR A 273 -21.32 9.82 -12.64
C THR A 273 -22.76 9.30 -12.68
N GLY A 274 -22.96 8.04 -13.06
CA GLY A 274 -24.29 7.41 -13.13
C GLY A 274 -25.21 8.02 -14.20
N GLY A 275 -24.64 8.67 -15.23
CA GLY A 275 -25.39 9.28 -16.33
C GLY A 275 -26.12 10.58 -15.96
N ASN A 276 -25.86 11.15 -14.79
CA ASN A 276 -26.44 12.43 -14.40
C ASN A 276 -25.65 13.57 -15.04
N GLU A 277 -26.22 14.19 -16.07
CA GLU A 277 -25.63 15.31 -16.84
C GLU A 277 -25.27 16.53 -15.98
N LYS A 278 -25.78 16.63 -14.74
CA LYS A 278 -25.41 17.71 -13.83
C LYS A 278 -24.09 17.47 -13.13
N ILE A 279 -23.63 16.23 -13.06
CA ILE A 279 -22.35 15.86 -12.43
C ILE A 279 -21.29 15.90 -13.52
N LEU A 280 -20.32 16.78 -13.34
CA LEU A 280 -19.19 16.90 -14.25
C LEU A 280 -18.20 15.77 -13.99
N GLU A 281 -17.76 15.68 -12.74
CA GLU A 281 -16.72 14.77 -12.31
C GLU A 281 -17.07 14.19 -10.94
N ARG A 282 -16.64 12.96 -10.71
CA ARG A 282 -16.80 12.26 -9.44
C ARG A 282 -15.55 11.45 -9.18
N TYR A 283 -15.00 11.62 -7.99
CA TYR A 283 -13.88 10.85 -7.47
C TYR A 283 -14.29 10.22 -6.14
N VAL A 284 -13.66 9.09 -5.84
CA VAL A 284 -13.75 8.43 -4.55
C VAL A 284 -12.33 8.37 -4.00
N LEU A 285 -12.15 8.68 -2.72
CA LEU A 285 -10.88 8.53 -2.00
C LEU A 285 -10.76 7.12 -1.41
N PRO A 286 -9.54 6.67 -1.03
CA PRO A 286 -9.32 5.34 -0.47
C PRO A 286 -10.22 4.94 0.71
N ASP A 287 -10.55 5.88 1.60
CA ASP A 287 -11.46 5.64 2.74
C ASP A 287 -12.94 5.52 2.33
N GLY A 288 -13.27 5.69 1.05
CA GLY A 288 -14.62 5.70 0.51
C GLY A 288 -15.31 7.07 0.48
N THR A 289 -14.62 8.16 0.84
CA THR A 289 -15.13 9.52 0.71
C THR A 289 -15.37 9.86 -0.75
N MET A 290 -16.58 10.31 -1.08
CA MET A 290 -16.94 10.70 -2.44
C MET A 290 -16.88 12.22 -2.59
N ILE A 291 -16.21 12.67 -3.65
CA ILE A 291 -16.05 14.08 -4.01
C ILE A 291 -16.63 14.27 -5.39
N GLN A 292 -17.57 15.20 -5.53
CA GLN A 292 -18.34 15.34 -6.75
C GLN A 292 -18.47 16.80 -7.17
N LEU A 293 -18.03 17.12 -8.38
CA LEU A 293 -18.23 18.43 -9.00
C LEU A 293 -19.49 18.43 -9.87
N ARG A 294 -20.31 19.48 -9.75
CA ARG A 294 -21.51 19.67 -10.58
C ARG A 294 -21.65 21.08 -11.15
N VAL A 295 -22.30 21.18 -12.31
CA VAL A 295 -22.43 22.40 -13.14
C VAL A 295 -23.16 23.59 -12.49
N GLY A 296 -23.84 23.42 -11.35
CA GLY A 296 -24.67 24.50 -10.83
C GLY A 296 -25.42 24.24 -9.53
N SER A 297 -25.46 25.22 -8.62
CA SER A 297 -26.51 25.42 -7.61
C SER A 297 -27.48 26.55 -8.00
N LYS A 298 -28.53 26.75 -7.20
CA LYS A 298 -29.42 27.91 -7.31
C LYS A 298 -28.71 29.27 -7.14
N SER A 299 -27.48 29.30 -6.61
CA SER A 299 -26.70 30.54 -6.42
C SER A 299 -25.81 30.92 -7.62
N GLY A 300 -25.77 30.09 -8.69
CA GLY A 300 -25.06 30.40 -9.92
C GLY A 300 -23.56 30.12 -9.81
N GLY A 301 -23.15 28.92 -10.20
CA GLY A 301 -21.75 28.50 -10.20
C GLY A 301 -21.58 27.02 -9.87
N PRO A 302 -20.39 26.45 -10.15
CA PRO A 302 -20.07 25.06 -9.83
C PRO A 302 -20.19 24.80 -8.32
N VAL A 303 -20.49 23.56 -7.95
CA VAL A 303 -20.57 23.12 -6.56
C VAL A 303 -19.84 21.80 -6.38
N ILE A 304 -19.11 21.68 -5.28
CA ILE A 304 -18.58 20.41 -4.79
C ILE A 304 -19.57 19.85 -3.77
N ASP A 305 -20.01 18.61 -3.98
CA ASP A 305 -20.70 17.82 -2.97
C ASP A 305 -19.71 16.76 -2.44
N ILE A 306 -19.54 16.71 -1.12
CA ILE A 306 -18.64 15.77 -0.43
C ILE A 306 -19.46 14.88 0.48
N GLN A 307 -19.32 13.57 0.33
CA GLN A 307 -20.02 12.56 1.10
C GLN A 307 -19.03 11.66 1.81
N ARG A 308 -19.08 11.63 3.15
CA ARG A 308 -18.24 10.76 3.99
C ARG A 308 -18.62 9.28 3.84
N PRO A 309 -17.69 8.35 4.10
CA PRO A 309 -17.98 6.92 4.16
C PRO A 309 -19.06 6.60 5.20
N GLY A 310 -19.87 5.57 4.93
CA GLY A 310 -20.98 5.15 5.80
C GLY A 310 -22.28 5.96 5.68
N GLY A 311 -22.26 7.06 4.90
CA GLY A 311 -23.42 7.92 4.70
C GLY A 311 -23.62 8.96 5.81
N GLY A 312 -24.20 10.12 5.45
CA GLY A 312 -24.36 11.24 6.37
C GLY A 312 -24.70 12.53 5.63
N ASP A 313 -24.60 13.65 6.35
CA ASP A 313 -24.80 14.98 5.76
C ASP A 313 -23.75 15.25 4.68
N VAL A 314 -24.22 15.63 3.49
CA VAL A 314 -23.38 16.04 2.37
C VAL A 314 -22.85 17.44 2.64
N ILE A 315 -21.52 17.59 2.68
CA ILE A 315 -20.88 18.90 2.75
C ILE A 315 -20.92 19.52 1.36
N LYS A 316 -21.31 20.80 1.26
CA LYS A 316 -21.44 21.51 0.00
C LYS A 316 -20.54 22.72 -0.04
N VAL A 317 -19.68 22.81 -1.05
CA VAL A 317 -18.82 23.98 -1.31
C VAL A 317 -19.32 24.75 -2.52
N HIS A 318 -19.57 26.05 -2.38
CA HIS A 318 -20.04 26.90 -3.48
C HIS A 318 -19.56 28.35 -3.33
N VAL A 319 -19.76 29.15 -4.36
CA VAL A 319 -19.46 30.59 -4.33
C VAL A 319 -20.36 31.30 -3.31
N ARG A 320 -19.78 32.22 -2.53
CA ARG A 320 -20.45 32.94 -1.41
C ARG A 320 -21.75 33.68 -1.77
#